data_AF-A0A924XVB6-F1
#
_entry.id   AF-A0A924XVB6-F1
#
_cell.length_a   1.000
_cell.length_b   1.000
_cell.length_c   1.000
_cell.angle_alpha   90.00
_cell.angle_beta   90.00
_cell.angle_gamma   90.00
#
_symmetry.space_group_name_H-M   'P 1'
#
loop_
_entity.id
_entity.type
_entity.pdbx_description
1 polymer ?
#
loop_
_entity_poly.entity_id
_entity_poly.type
_entity_poly.pdbx_seq_one_letter_code
_entity_poly.pdbx_strand_id
1 'polypeptide(L)'
;ARRLLLNANYTYTNSKLKVGAGDTIIFADGTQFAAQDFFRDGSPLTGQSDHLVNFQIGLDNTDRVSQQTILVNYSSERVTNRGPAGTPQQPDIVEKPGLRLDFVAREEFKIRGKGVEIKFEVRNILGTRYQEFQTAGERRIDINTYDVGTSFSLGAGIRF
;
A
#
# COMPACT_ATOMS: atom_id res chain seq x y z
N ALA A 1 13.95 -24.92 -19.73
CA ALA A 1 14.33 -25.35 -18.37
C ALA A 1 13.73 -24.39 -17.33
N ARG A 2 13.50 -24.80 -16.08
CA ARG A 2 12.96 -23.88 -15.05
C ARG A 2 14.06 -23.01 -14.45
N ARG A 3 13.79 -21.73 -14.27
CA ARG A 3 14.66 -20.72 -13.64
C ARG A 3 14.00 -20.18 -12.38
N LEU A 4 14.82 -19.91 -11.38
CA LEU A 4 14.42 -19.15 -10.20
C LEU A 4 14.47 -17.66 -10.53
N LEU A 5 13.40 -16.94 -10.23
CA LEU A 5 13.29 -15.50 -10.28
C LEU A 5 13.24 -14.95 -8.86
N LEU A 6 14.11 -13.99 -8.55
CA LEU A 6 14.14 -13.26 -7.29
C LEU A 6 14.20 -11.77 -7.61
N ASN A 7 13.23 -11.01 -7.10
CA ASN A 7 13.23 -9.55 -7.19
C ASN A 7 12.92 -8.97 -5.82
N ALA A 8 13.65 -7.94 -5.42
CA ALA A 8 13.42 -7.26 -4.15
C ALA A 8 13.72 -5.79 -4.29
N ASN A 9 12.92 -4.94 -3.65
CA ASN A 9 13.27 -3.56 -3.37
C ASN A 9 12.85 -3.20 -1.95
N TYR A 10 13.64 -2.31 -1.35
CA TYR A 10 13.36 -1.70 -0.05
C TYR A 10 13.56 -0.20 -0.18
N THR A 11 12.61 0.56 0.36
CA THR A 11 12.68 2.02 0.42
C THR A 11 12.50 2.47 1.86
N TYR A 12 13.41 3.33 2.32
CA TYR A 12 13.25 4.12 3.53
C TYR A 12 13.02 5.59 3.16
N THR A 13 11.97 6.19 3.71
CA THR A 13 11.67 7.61 3.55
C THR A 13 11.51 8.24 4.92
N ASN A 14 12.09 9.43 5.10
CA ASN A 14 11.95 10.22 6.32
C ASN A 14 11.61 11.65 5.91
N SER A 15 10.35 12.03 6.09
CA SER A 15 9.88 13.38 5.78
C SER A 15 9.53 14.13 7.06
N LYS A 16 9.70 15.45 7.01
CA LYS A 16 9.40 16.35 8.12
C LYS A 16 8.83 17.65 7.59
N LEU A 17 7.66 18.02 8.07
CA LEU A 17 7.13 19.36 7.92
C LEU A 17 8.05 20.35 8.65
N LYS A 18 8.21 21.53 8.05
CA LYS A 18 8.86 22.68 8.69
C LYS A 18 7.80 23.74 8.89
N VAL A 19 7.47 24.04 10.14
CA VAL A 19 6.43 25.00 10.51
C VAL A 19 6.97 25.88 11.62
N GLY A 20 7.14 27.16 11.32
CA GLY A 20 7.66 28.17 12.24
C GLY A 20 6.60 29.13 12.75
N ALA A 21 6.98 29.90 13.78
CA ALA A 21 6.19 31.03 14.23
C ALA A 21 6.07 32.07 13.10
N GLY A 22 4.83 32.49 12.80
CA GLY A 22 4.53 33.44 11.72
C GLY A 22 4.18 32.79 10.38
N ASP A 23 4.34 31.47 10.23
CA ASP A 23 3.78 30.76 9.09
C ASP A 23 2.26 30.78 9.15
N THR A 24 1.63 31.01 8.01
CA THR A 24 0.17 31.09 7.90
C THR A 24 -0.38 30.09 6.90
N ILE A 25 -1.64 29.70 7.12
CA ILE A 25 -2.46 29.05 6.11
C ILE A 25 -3.58 30.01 5.69
N ILE A 26 -3.99 29.92 4.44
CA ILE A 26 -5.08 30.73 3.89
C ILE A 26 -6.19 29.77 3.48
N PHE A 27 -7.36 29.94 4.07
CA PHE A 27 -8.54 29.18 3.68
C PHE A 27 -9.16 29.74 2.39
N ALA A 28 -10.04 28.96 1.77
CA ALA A 28 -10.66 29.32 0.49
C ALA A 28 -11.47 30.63 0.55
N ASP A 29 -11.93 31.02 1.74
CA ASP A 29 -12.62 32.28 2.02
C ASP A 29 -11.68 33.48 2.22
N GLY A 30 -10.36 33.27 2.15
CA GLY A 30 -9.34 34.28 2.36
C GLY A 30 -8.93 34.48 3.82
N THR A 31 -9.55 33.78 4.76
CA THR A 31 -9.21 33.87 6.19
C THR A 31 -7.82 33.27 6.43
N GLN A 32 -6.98 33.99 7.19
CA GLN A 32 -5.64 33.53 7.56
C GLN A 32 -5.62 32.97 8.98
N PHE A 33 -4.96 31.84 9.16
CA PHE A 33 -4.70 31.22 10.46
C PHE A 33 -3.21 30.94 10.64
N ALA A 34 -2.77 30.82 11.90
CA ALA A 34 -1.41 30.38 12.17
C ALA A 34 -1.27 28.90 11.74
N ALA A 35 -0.21 28.57 11.00
CA ALA A 35 0.00 27.22 10.50
C ALA A 35 0.16 26.19 11.63
N GLN A 36 0.69 26.60 12.78
CA GLN A 36 0.85 25.78 13.98
C GLN A 36 -0.47 25.28 14.59
N ASP A 37 -1.61 25.91 14.24
CA ASP A 37 -2.92 25.45 14.71
C ASP A 37 -3.35 24.16 13.97
N PHE A 38 -2.74 23.88 12.81
CA PHE A 38 -3.12 22.78 11.90
C PHE A 38 -1.97 21.80 11.63
N PHE A 39 -0.73 22.23 11.80
CA PHE A 39 0.46 21.43 11.51
C PHE A 39 1.42 21.46 12.68
N ARG A 40 2.06 20.32 12.96
CA ARG A 40 3.14 20.23 13.94
C ARG A 40 4.47 20.21 13.20
N ASP A 41 5.40 21.02 13.67
CA ASP A 41 6.78 20.99 13.18
C ASP A 41 7.37 19.58 13.38
N GLY A 42 8.06 19.08 12.36
CA GLY A 42 8.65 17.74 12.37
C GLY A 42 7.70 16.58 12.05
N SER A 43 6.38 16.81 11.91
CA SER A 43 5.45 15.75 11.51
C SER A 43 5.76 15.20 10.11
N PRO A 44 5.53 13.90 9.84
CA PRO A 44 5.73 13.32 8.52
C PRO A 44 4.69 13.84 7.52
N LEU A 45 5.04 13.89 6.23
CA LEU A 45 4.12 14.21 5.14
C LEU A 45 2.97 13.20 5.06
N THR A 46 1.81 13.67 4.61
CA THR A 46 0.66 12.79 4.38
C THR A 46 0.92 11.86 3.18
N GLY A 47 0.36 10.65 3.25
CA GLY A 47 0.45 9.62 2.21
C GLY A 47 1.77 8.84 2.17
N GLN A 48 2.78 9.25 2.95
CA GLN A 48 4.11 8.63 2.93
C GLN A 48 4.26 7.58 4.04
N SER A 49 4.56 6.33 3.66
CA SER A 49 5.05 5.29 4.58
C SER A 49 6.57 5.40 4.70
N ASP A 50 7.11 5.21 5.91
CA ASP A 50 8.55 5.25 6.17
C ASP A 50 9.27 4.04 5.57
N HIS A 51 8.67 2.86 5.64
CA HIS A 51 9.25 1.63 5.12
C HIS A 51 8.35 0.99 4.09
N LEU A 52 8.92 0.72 2.91
CA LEU A 52 8.28 -0.04 1.84
C LEU A 52 9.17 -1.22 1.47
N VAL A 53 8.59 -2.41 1.39
CA VAL A 53 9.26 -3.63 0.89
C VAL A 53 8.39 -4.21 -0.20
N ASN A 54 8.97 -4.52 -1.36
CA ASN A 54 8.37 -5.44 -2.31
C ASN A 54 9.35 -6.56 -2.59
N PHE A 55 8.91 -7.80 -2.45
CA PHE A 55 9.68 -9.00 -2.68
C PHE A 55 8.88 -9.95 -3.56
N GLN A 56 9.54 -10.56 -4.53
CA GLN A 56 8.94 -11.54 -5.42
C GLN A 56 9.89 -12.72 -5.57
N ILE A 57 9.34 -13.92 -5.44
CA ILE A 57 10.02 -15.18 -5.71
C ILE A 57 9.17 -16.00 -6.66
N GLY A 58 9.78 -16.56 -7.69
CA GLY A 58 9.03 -17.37 -8.64
C GLY A 58 9.88 -18.37 -9.40
N LEU A 59 9.19 -19.30 -10.04
CA LEU A 59 9.76 -20.21 -11.03
C LEU A 59 9.19 -19.87 -12.39
N ASP A 60 10.06 -19.78 -13.39
CA ASP A 60 9.71 -19.47 -14.78
C ASP A 60 10.35 -20.47 -15.74
N ASN A 61 9.66 -20.81 -16.82
CA ASN A 61 10.19 -21.67 -17.88
C ASN A 61 10.67 -20.81 -19.06
N THR A 62 11.89 -21.06 -19.50
CA THR A 62 12.51 -20.33 -20.61
C THR A 62 11.88 -20.60 -21.97
N ASP A 63 11.22 -21.75 -22.12
CA ASP A 63 10.86 -22.28 -23.43
C ASP A 63 9.37 -22.12 -23.74
N ARG A 64 8.55 -21.84 -22.71
CA ARG A 64 7.09 -21.66 -22.81
C ARG A 64 6.60 -20.83 -21.63
N VAL A 65 5.41 -20.24 -21.75
CA VAL A 65 4.79 -19.56 -20.61
C VAL A 65 4.38 -20.60 -19.56
N SER A 66 5.17 -20.68 -18.49
CA SER A 66 4.91 -21.49 -17.31
C SER A 66 5.56 -20.79 -16.12
N GLN A 67 4.77 -20.02 -15.39
CA GLN A 67 5.22 -19.13 -14.33
C GLN A 67 4.42 -19.37 -13.05
N GLN A 68 5.12 -19.36 -11.91
CA GLN A 68 4.50 -19.35 -10.59
C GLN A 68 5.28 -18.35 -9.73
N THR A 69 4.60 -17.36 -9.17
CA THR A 69 5.23 -16.26 -8.42
C THR A 69 4.47 -16.02 -7.13
N ILE A 70 5.20 -15.91 -6.02
CA ILE A 70 4.74 -15.39 -4.75
C ILE A 70 5.23 -13.94 -4.65
N LEU A 71 4.33 -13.03 -4.28
CA LEU A 71 4.62 -11.62 -4.07
C LEU A 71 4.35 -11.27 -2.60
N VAL A 72 5.33 -10.62 -1.97
CA VAL A 72 5.25 -10.12 -0.61
C VAL A 72 5.45 -8.62 -0.66
N ASN A 73 4.45 -7.86 -0.22
CA ASN A 73 4.53 -6.40 -0.15
C ASN A 73 4.28 -5.97 1.28
N TYR A 74 5.05 -5.00 1.77
CA TYR A 74 4.85 -4.39 3.09
C TYR A 74 4.95 -2.88 2.99
N SER A 75 4.04 -2.20 3.69
CA SER A 75 4.13 -0.76 3.92
C SER A 75 3.86 -0.45 5.38
N SER A 76 4.74 0.35 6.00
CA SER A 76 4.53 0.85 7.34
C SER A 76 3.33 1.79 7.41
N GLU A 77 2.94 2.12 8.64
CA GLU A 77 1.89 3.10 8.91
C GLU A 77 2.23 4.45 8.26
N ARG A 78 1.19 5.19 7.85
CA ARG A 78 1.29 6.49 7.20
C ARG A 78 0.14 7.39 7.62
N VAL A 79 0.39 8.69 7.70
CA VAL A 79 -0.68 9.67 7.93
C VAL A 79 -1.50 9.82 6.66
N THR A 80 -2.82 9.65 6.72
CA THR A 80 -3.72 9.92 5.60
C THR A 80 -4.33 11.32 5.68
N ASN A 81 -4.67 11.77 6.88
CA ASN A 81 -5.25 13.09 7.13
C ASN A 81 -4.71 13.71 8.42
N ARG A 82 -4.62 15.04 8.43
CA ARG A 82 -4.26 15.78 9.65
C ARG A 82 -5.42 15.81 10.62
N GLY A 83 -5.10 15.72 11.90
CA GLY A 83 -6.07 15.97 12.95
C GLY A 83 -6.60 17.41 12.87
N PRO A 84 -7.91 17.64 13.10
CA PRO A 84 -8.48 18.98 13.13
C PRO A 84 -7.71 19.92 14.07
N ALA A 85 -7.68 21.21 13.72
CA ALA A 85 -7.14 22.25 14.58
C ALA A 85 -7.89 22.31 15.93
N GLY A 86 -7.15 22.60 17.00
CA GLY A 86 -7.67 22.66 18.36
C GLY A 86 -6.56 22.77 19.41
N THR A 87 -6.95 22.90 20.68
CA THR A 87 -6.00 22.94 21.81
C THR A 87 -6.41 21.89 22.87
N PRO A 88 -5.73 20.73 22.94
CA PRO A 88 -4.64 20.29 22.05
C PRO A 88 -5.14 19.90 20.66
N GLN A 89 -4.27 20.02 19.66
CA GLN A 89 -4.57 19.55 18.30
C GLN A 89 -4.88 18.05 18.34
N GLN A 90 -5.90 17.62 17.60
CA GLN A 90 -6.24 16.21 17.54
C GLN A 90 -5.12 15.37 16.88
N PRO A 91 -4.98 14.08 17.22
CA PRO A 91 -4.04 13.20 16.53
C PRO A 91 -4.31 13.10 15.04
N ASP A 92 -3.27 12.85 14.26
CA ASP A 92 -3.40 12.55 12.85
C ASP A 92 -4.12 11.22 12.64
N ILE A 93 -4.85 11.15 11.53
CA ILE A 93 -5.49 9.92 11.06
C ILE A 93 -4.42 9.09 10.34
N VAL A 94 -4.24 7.84 10.77
CA VAL A 94 -3.19 6.95 10.31
C VAL A 94 -3.80 5.72 9.65
N GLU A 95 -3.32 5.39 8.45
CA GLU A 95 -3.59 4.11 7.81
C GLU A 95 -2.49 3.11 8.18
N LYS A 96 -2.90 1.85 8.40
CA LYS A 96 -2.00 0.70 8.55
C LYS A 96 -2.14 -0.27 7.36
N PRO A 97 -1.34 -0.11 6.30
CA PRO A 97 -1.39 -1.01 5.15
C PRO A 97 -0.87 -2.43 5.48
N GLY A 98 0.27 -2.52 6.17
CA GLY A 98 0.81 -3.77 6.66
C GLY A 98 1.36 -4.70 5.57
N LEU A 99 1.37 -6.00 5.86
CA LEU A 99 1.91 -7.06 5.00
C LEU A 99 0.83 -7.60 4.06
N ARG A 100 1.15 -7.82 2.79
CA ARG A 100 0.31 -8.52 1.81
C ARG A 100 1.08 -9.65 1.16
N LEU A 101 0.40 -10.78 1.00
CA LEU A 101 0.90 -11.97 0.33
C LEU A 101 -0.03 -12.31 -0.83
N ASP A 102 0.52 -12.35 -2.03
CA ASP A 102 -0.20 -12.69 -3.25
C ASP A 102 0.49 -13.85 -3.97
N PHE A 103 -0.28 -14.58 -4.77
CA PHE A 103 0.20 -15.65 -5.63
C PHE A 103 -0.34 -15.45 -7.05
N VAL A 104 0.53 -15.62 -8.04
CA VAL A 104 0.18 -15.56 -9.46
C VAL A 104 0.77 -16.77 -10.17
N ALA A 105 -0.05 -17.48 -10.94
CA ALA A 105 0.39 -18.54 -11.82
C ALA A 105 -0.08 -18.28 -13.26
N ARG A 106 0.77 -18.61 -14.23
CA ARG A 106 0.47 -18.55 -15.67
C ARG A 106 0.93 -19.83 -16.33
N GLU A 107 0.10 -20.43 -17.16
CA GLU A 107 0.47 -21.60 -17.97
C GLU A 107 -0.11 -21.46 -19.37
N GLU A 108 0.69 -21.76 -20.38
CA GLU A 108 0.26 -21.82 -21.78
C GLU A 108 0.11 -23.26 -22.25
N PHE A 109 -1.00 -23.51 -22.94
CA PHE A 109 -1.36 -24.77 -23.56
C PHE A 109 -1.52 -24.58 -25.06
N LYS A 110 -1.16 -25.60 -25.85
CA LYS A 110 -1.49 -25.65 -27.28
C LYS A 110 -2.81 -26.39 -27.46
N ILE A 111 -3.83 -25.68 -27.90
CA ILE A 111 -5.16 -26.25 -28.21
C ILE A 111 -5.44 -26.04 -29.69
N ARG A 112 -5.56 -27.13 -30.46
CA ARG A 112 -5.82 -27.10 -31.91
C ARG A 112 -4.83 -26.19 -32.68
N GLY A 113 -3.56 -26.23 -32.31
CA GLY A 113 -2.51 -25.41 -32.93
C GLY A 113 -2.45 -23.94 -32.47
N LYS A 114 -3.39 -23.49 -31.63
CA LYS A 114 -3.41 -22.14 -31.05
C LYS A 114 -2.85 -22.16 -29.63
N GLY A 115 -2.07 -21.13 -29.27
CA GLY A 115 -1.61 -20.93 -27.90
C GLY A 115 -2.72 -20.32 -27.05
N VAL A 116 -3.09 -21.00 -25.96
CA VAL A 116 -4.04 -20.52 -24.96
C VAL A 116 -3.30 -20.37 -23.64
N GLU A 117 -3.21 -19.15 -23.15
CA GLU A 117 -2.62 -18.81 -21.87
C GLU A 117 -3.71 -18.73 -20.81
N ILE A 118 -3.54 -19.45 -19.70
CA ILE A 118 -4.40 -19.37 -18.51
C ILE A 118 -3.61 -18.65 -17.41
N LYS A 119 -4.25 -17.68 -16.77
CA LYS A 119 -3.71 -16.95 -15.63
C LYS A 119 -4.60 -17.14 -14.42
N PHE A 120 -4.00 -17.53 -13.30
CA PHE A 120 -4.65 -17.64 -12.01
C PHE A 120 -3.98 -16.71 -11.01
N GLU A 121 -4.77 -15.97 -10.24
CA GLU A 121 -4.30 -15.06 -9.20
C GLU A 121 -5.06 -15.30 -7.90
N VAL A 122 -4.32 -15.33 -6.79
CA VAL A 122 -4.86 -15.22 -5.43
C VAL A 122 -4.22 -14.01 -4.77
N ARG A 123 -5.02 -13.04 -4.35
CA ARG A 123 -4.52 -11.81 -3.74
C ARG A 123 -4.97 -11.69 -2.30
N ASN A 124 -4.14 -11.09 -1.47
CA ASN A 124 -4.33 -10.86 -0.05
C ASN A 124 -4.61 -12.17 0.71
N ILE A 125 -3.74 -13.17 0.53
CA ILE A 125 -3.85 -14.50 1.15
C ILE A 125 -3.89 -14.43 2.68
N LEU A 126 -3.22 -13.44 3.27
CA LEU A 126 -3.21 -13.23 4.73
C LEU A 126 -4.48 -12.55 5.26
N GLY A 127 -5.39 -12.10 4.37
CA GLY A 127 -6.61 -11.40 4.77
C GLY A 127 -6.34 -10.05 5.44
N THR A 128 -5.26 -9.36 5.06
CA THR A 128 -4.91 -8.05 5.62
C THR A 128 -6.02 -7.06 5.32
N ARG A 129 -6.70 -6.63 6.38
CA ARG A 129 -7.79 -5.65 6.34
C ARG A 129 -7.29 -4.22 6.14
N TYR A 130 -8.15 -3.35 5.63
CA TYR A 130 -7.89 -1.92 5.61
C TYR A 130 -8.18 -1.34 6.99
N GLN A 131 -7.28 -0.53 7.53
CA GLN A 131 -7.41 0.10 8.83
C GLN A 131 -6.94 1.54 8.78
N GLU A 132 -7.86 2.45 9.05
CA GLU A 132 -7.59 3.86 9.29
C GLU A 132 -8.12 4.23 10.68
N PHE A 133 -7.27 4.81 11.52
CA PHE A 133 -7.57 5.09 12.92
C PHE A 133 -6.83 6.33 13.45
N GLN A 134 -7.31 6.86 14.57
CA GLN A 134 -6.62 7.84 15.39
C GLN A 134 -6.29 7.22 16.75
N THR A 135 -5.15 7.62 17.32
CA THR A 135 -4.75 7.19 18.67
C THR A 135 -4.52 8.41 19.55
N ALA A 136 -5.26 8.49 20.67
CA ALA A 136 -5.13 9.51 21.69
C ALA A 136 -4.83 8.85 23.05
N GLY A 137 -3.54 8.80 23.43
CA GLY A 137 -3.10 8.04 24.59
C GLY A 137 -3.37 6.54 24.39
N GLU A 138 -4.06 5.91 25.33
CA GLU A 138 -4.44 4.48 25.26
C GLU A 138 -5.69 4.22 24.42
N ARG A 139 -6.39 5.28 23.99
CA ARG A 139 -7.64 5.14 23.22
C ARG A 139 -7.35 5.16 21.74
N ARG A 140 -7.84 4.12 21.04
CA ARG A 140 -7.89 4.05 19.59
C ARG A 140 -9.32 4.26 19.12
N ILE A 141 -9.48 5.10 18.11
CA ILE A 141 -10.75 5.35 17.42
C ILE A 141 -10.56 4.90 15.97
N ASP A 142 -11.27 3.86 15.56
CA ASP A 142 -11.29 3.42 14.16
C ASP A 142 -12.20 4.34 13.35
N ILE A 143 -11.68 4.88 12.26
CA ILE A 143 -12.38 5.83 11.40
C ILE A 143 -12.92 5.10 10.18
N ASN A 144 -12.05 4.36 9.48
CA ASN A 144 -12.44 3.56 8.34
C ASN A 144 -11.69 2.22 8.38
N THR A 145 -12.40 1.17 8.79
CA THR A 145 -11.85 -0.17 8.89
C THR A 145 -12.82 -1.16 8.27
N TYR A 146 -12.31 -1.98 7.35
CA TYR A 146 -13.10 -3.02 6.69
C TYR A 146 -12.22 -4.15 6.20
N ASP A 147 -12.82 -5.34 6.10
CA ASP A 147 -12.13 -6.50 5.56
C ASP A 147 -12.11 -6.40 4.03
N VAL A 148 -10.90 -6.27 3.48
CA VAL A 148 -10.67 -6.31 2.02
C VAL A 148 -10.94 -7.71 1.48
N GLY A 149 -10.72 -8.73 2.31
CA GLY A 149 -10.84 -10.14 1.94
C GLY A 149 -9.71 -10.62 1.04
N THR A 150 -9.70 -11.94 0.84
CA THR A 150 -8.86 -12.62 -0.16
C THR A 150 -9.64 -12.71 -1.46
N SER A 151 -9.01 -12.38 -2.59
CA SER A 151 -9.66 -12.46 -3.91
C SER A 151 -8.99 -13.48 -4.83
N PHE A 152 -9.80 -14.08 -5.70
CA PHE A 152 -9.40 -15.10 -6.66
C PHE A 152 -9.76 -14.62 -8.06
N SER A 153 -8.85 -14.80 -9.02
CA SER A 153 -9.09 -14.48 -10.42
C SER A 153 -8.59 -15.60 -11.33
N LEU A 154 -9.38 -15.91 -12.35
CA LEU A 154 -9.01 -16.84 -13.42
C LEU A 154 -9.29 -16.16 -14.76
N GLY A 155 -8.27 -16.08 -15.61
CA GLY A 155 -8.36 -15.49 -16.94
C GLY A 155 -7.77 -16.40 -18.00
N ALA A 156 -8.28 -16.31 -19.23
CA ALA A 156 -7.74 -17.02 -20.39
C ALA A 156 -7.54 -16.04 -21.55
N GLY A 157 -6.42 -16.17 -22.25
CA GLY A 157 -6.09 -15.38 -23.44
C GLY A 157 -5.63 -16.28 -24.59
N ILE A 158 -6.05 -15.97 -25.81
CA ILE A 158 -5.65 -16.70 -27.01
C ILE A 158 -4.66 -15.83 -27.79
N ARG A 159 -3.52 -16.40 -28.19
CA ARG A 159 -2.58 -15.75 -29.12
C ARG A 159 -2.84 -16.27 -30.53
N PHE A 160 -2.99 -15.35 -31.50
CA PHE A 160 -3.23 -15.62 -32.91
C PHE A 160 -1.95 -15.46 -33.72
#